data_AF-A0A6A5HLZ7-F1
#
_entry.id   AF-A0A6A5HLZ7-F1
#
_cell.length_a   1.000
_cell.length_b   1.000
_cell.length_c   1.000
_cell.angle_alpha   90.00
_cell.angle_beta   90.00
_cell.angle_gamma   90.00
#
_symmetry.space_group_name_H-M   'P 1'
#
loop_
_entity.id
_entity.type
_entity.pdbx_description
1 polymer ?
#
loop_
_entity_poly.entity_id
_entity_poly.type
_entity_poly.pdbx_seq_one_letter_code
_entity_poly.pdbx_strand_id
1 'polypeptide(L)'
;MPRVKNSRVRRRKNPASPTLPDVNPTNLKEVRAEKPKLHILLSGTPPPQVANLPPPPAVENLPPPPPRVEITSVVPGSSENDVSKWPATASYEYSAQNCVGERLTATAKKSIEEGAKNKICCSCGPGVDCSTNKNCECYKVAAELMKTYTIKRRGNRKDYKCQTLTDRGLKVVKDMYYKQMFFNCGAECTCGPSCGMKVLLKSDENQAEKFFIQRRNLDIGFSVFTKEPIEEGTVVACLNGEICGERLVNTDETVAEYSMTLIDENDMLLKFISKTNRLGNQQKKYFKKLMSKGTGKKMSTECISVNTAQKGNFTRFLSHCCRPNSMVLRSYQGGLSITDIRLFFIATRRIEAGEEVTIDYGAAYKKERLVNCLCGHCLSKKPRKAPRQSNQPASQVAVEEQERDVDYQEPQNARNQAESRSTRTRKRSKPMRSSPPIQNNEDQLSRKKKRSTDTLDQN
;
A
#
# COMPACT_ATOMS: atom_id res chain seq x y z
N MET A 1 41.97 24.00 -40.12
CA MET A 1 41.49 23.90 -41.53
C MET A 1 41.66 22.45 -41.96
N PRO A 2 40.74 21.79 -42.70
CA PRO A 2 39.78 22.39 -43.63
C PRO A 2 38.29 21.93 -43.53
N ARG A 3 37.42 22.85 -43.97
CA ARG A 3 36.24 22.76 -44.89
C ARG A 3 35.01 21.87 -44.59
N VAL A 4 34.02 22.57 -44.01
CA VAL A 4 32.58 22.68 -44.36
C VAL A 4 32.10 22.00 -45.66
N LYS A 5 31.02 21.20 -45.55
CA LYS A 5 29.91 21.16 -46.52
C LYS A 5 28.55 21.10 -45.82
N ASN A 6 27.73 22.10 -46.12
CA ASN A 6 26.30 22.22 -45.78
C ASN A 6 25.46 21.24 -46.60
N SER A 7 24.43 20.63 -45.99
CA SER A 7 23.28 20.10 -46.73
C SER A 7 21.97 20.35 -45.97
N ARG A 8 21.07 21.06 -46.65
CA ARG A 8 19.77 21.61 -46.22
C ARG A 8 18.81 20.54 -45.68
N VAL A 9 18.19 20.85 -44.54
CA VAL A 9 17.01 20.14 -44.01
C VAL A 9 15.79 20.47 -44.89
N ARG A 10 15.30 19.49 -45.65
CA ARG A 10 14.00 19.54 -46.32
C ARG A 10 12.90 19.21 -45.31
N ARG A 11 12.05 20.19 -44.99
CA ARG A 11 10.76 19.99 -44.29
C ARG A 11 9.87 19.08 -45.14
N ARG A 12 9.50 17.90 -44.64
CA ARG A 12 8.45 17.06 -45.23
C ARG A 12 7.13 17.31 -44.51
N LYS A 13 6.10 17.54 -45.33
CA LYS A 13 4.70 17.85 -45.02
C LYS A 13 3.99 16.62 -44.44
N ASN A 14 3.11 16.86 -43.46
CA ASN A 14 2.10 15.90 -42.99
C ASN A 14 0.95 15.79 -44.01
N PRO A 15 0.33 14.61 -44.20
CA PRO A 15 -0.89 14.46 -44.99
C PRO A 15 -2.15 14.89 -44.21
N ALA A 16 -3.11 15.43 -44.95
CA ALA A 16 -4.29 16.16 -44.53
C ALA A 16 -5.45 15.29 -44.02
N SER A 17 -6.23 15.85 -43.09
CA SER A 17 -7.58 15.42 -42.68
C SER A 17 -8.63 16.15 -43.52
N PRO A 18 -9.80 15.55 -43.84
CA PRO A 18 -10.84 16.19 -44.63
C PRO A 18 -11.72 17.14 -43.79
N THR A 19 -11.95 18.32 -44.35
CA THR A 19 -12.77 19.43 -43.84
C THR A 19 -14.25 19.30 -44.27
N LEU A 20 -15.17 19.62 -43.35
CA LEU A 20 -16.59 19.91 -43.61
C LEU A 20 -16.81 21.44 -43.70
N PRO A 21 -17.79 21.94 -44.47
CA PRO A 21 -17.95 23.38 -44.70
C PRO A 21 -18.82 24.10 -43.67
N ASP A 22 -18.43 25.35 -43.38
CA ASP A 22 -19.11 26.36 -42.57
C ASP A 22 -20.31 26.99 -43.29
N VAL A 23 -21.39 27.28 -42.55
CA VAL A 23 -22.46 28.22 -42.97
C VAL A 23 -22.80 29.19 -41.83
N ASN A 24 -22.88 30.45 -42.22
CA ASN A 24 -22.95 31.72 -41.48
C ASN A 24 -24.19 31.90 -40.54
N PRO A 25 -24.12 32.75 -39.50
CA PRO A 25 -25.23 33.04 -38.60
C PRO A 25 -25.92 34.38 -38.89
N THR A 26 -27.27 34.43 -38.92
CA THR A 26 -28.04 35.68 -38.80
C THR A 26 -29.44 35.48 -38.19
N ASN A 27 -29.75 36.40 -37.26
CA ASN A 27 -31.04 36.90 -36.78
C ASN A 27 -31.94 36.09 -35.83
N LEU A 28 -31.90 36.54 -34.56
CA LEU A 28 -32.96 36.54 -33.55
C LEU A 28 -34.18 37.36 -34.00
N LYS A 29 -35.41 36.86 -33.76
CA LYS A 29 -36.58 37.65 -33.35
C LYS A 29 -37.52 36.82 -32.46
N GLU A 30 -37.89 37.42 -31.34
CA GLU A 30 -38.88 37.01 -30.34
C GLU A 30 -40.30 36.92 -30.93
N VAL A 31 -41.15 36.00 -30.42
CA VAL A 31 -42.60 36.23 -30.23
C VAL A 31 -43.12 35.38 -29.06
N ARG A 32 -43.73 36.05 -28.06
CA ARG A 32 -44.58 35.54 -26.96
C ARG A 32 -46.02 35.32 -27.44
N ALA A 33 -46.84 34.66 -26.58
CA ALA A 33 -48.32 34.60 -26.54
C ALA A 33 -48.87 33.23 -27.00
N GLU A 34 -49.95 32.64 -26.46
CA GLU A 34 -50.91 32.95 -25.39
C GLU A 34 -51.70 31.66 -25.11
N LYS A 35 -52.29 31.50 -23.92
CA LYS A 35 -53.23 30.41 -23.60
C LYS A 35 -54.63 30.71 -24.17
N PRO A 36 -55.39 29.70 -24.60
CA PRO A 36 -56.85 29.72 -24.48
C PRO A 36 -57.37 28.64 -23.52
N LYS A 37 -58.32 29.05 -22.68
CA LYS A 37 -59.23 28.19 -21.91
C LYS A 37 -60.26 27.57 -22.86
N LEU A 38 -60.62 26.31 -22.65
CA LEU A 38 -61.89 25.76 -23.15
C LEU A 38 -62.53 24.84 -22.10
N HIS A 39 -63.82 25.06 -21.87
CA HIS A 39 -64.70 24.33 -20.96
C HIS A 39 -65.16 22.99 -21.56
N ILE A 40 -65.01 21.92 -20.75
CA ILE A 40 -65.89 20.77 -20.46
C ILE A 40 -66.80 20.22 -21.56
N LEU A 41 -66.67 18.90 -21.84
CA LEU A 41 -67.78 17.92 -21.88
C LEU A 41 -67.24 16.49 -21.64
N LEU A 42 -67.80 15.84 -20.61
CA LEU A 42 -67.49 14.47 -20.17
C LEU A 42 -68.14 13.43 -21.10
N SER A 43 -67.37 12.49 -21.63
CA SER A 43 -67.86 11.14 -21.96
C SER A 43 -66.69 10.15 -21.94
N GLY A 44 -66.90 9.01 -21.29
CA GLY A 44 -65.85 8.17 -20.74
C GLY A 44 -65.24 7.15 -21.70
N THR A 45 -63.97 6.84 -21.44
CA THR A 45 -63.35 5.52 -21.63
C THR A 45 -62.24 5.38 -20.57
N PRO A 46 -62.13 4.24 -19.86
CA PRO A 46 -61.05 4.04 -18.88
C PRO A 46 -59.72 3.80 -19.61
N PRO A 47 -58.58 4.32 -19.07
CA PRO A 47 -57.27 4.09 -19.66
C PRO A 47 -56.83 2.62 -19.48
N PRO A 48 -56.01 2.08 -20.40
CA PRO A 48 -55.52 0.72 -20.32
C PRO A 48 -54.65 0.54 -19.07
N GLN A 49 -54.90 -0.55 -18.34
CA GLN A 49 -54.17 -0.90 -17.14
C GLN A 49 -52.68 -1.07 -17.46
N VAL A 50 -51.84 -0.22 -16.85
CA VAL A 50 -50.40 -0.38 -16.83
C VAL A 50 -50.09 -1.69 -16.13
N ALA A 51 -49.48 -2.63 -16.85
CA ALA A 51 -49.01 -3.87 -16.27
C ALA A 51 -48.06 -3.55 -15.12
N ASN A 52 -48.49 -3.92 -13.90
CA ASN A 52 -47.66 -3.86 -12.70
C ASN A 52 -46.41 -4.71 -12.94
N LEU A 53 -45.28 -4.05 -13.21
CA LEU A 53 -43.98 -4.69 -13.02
C LEU A 53 -43.87 -5.05 -11.54
N PRO A 54 -43.49 -6.29 -11.20
CA PRO A 54 -43.29 -6.66 -9.80
C PRO A 54 -42.23 -5.72 -9.19
N PRO A 55 -42.42 -5.26 -7.94
CA PRO A 55 -41.39 -4.49 -7.26
C PRO A 55 -40.10 -5.31 -7.25
N PRO A 56 -38.92 -4.66 -7.34
CA PRO A 56 -37.66 -5.37 -7.14
C PRO A 56 -37.75 -6.13 -5.81
N PRO A 57 -37.25 -7.38 -5.75
CA PRO A 57 -37.37 -8.18 -4.54
C PRO A 57 -36.83 -7.38 -3.35
N ALA A 58 -37.64 -7.31 -2.29
CA ALA A 58 -37.27 -6.65 -1.05
C ALA A 58 -35.91 -7.19 -0.57
N VAL A 59 -35.01 -6.27 -0.22
CA VAL A 59 -33.66 -6.52 0.30
C VAL A 59 -33.76 -7.02 1.76
N GLU A 60 -34.62 -7.99 2.04
CA GLU A 60 -34.95 -8.38 3.42
C GLU A 60 -34.36 -9.71 3.88
N ASN A 61 -33.51 -10.36 3.07
CA ASN A 61 -32.89 -11.64 3.44
C ASN A 61 -31.37 -11.70 3.18
N LEU A 62 -30.68 -10.56 3.13
CA LEU A 62 -29.22 -10.58 3.17
C LEU A 62 -28.79 -10.71 4.64
N PRO A 63 -27.91 -11.67 4.99
CA PRO A 63 -27.33 -11.71 6.31
C PRO A 63 -26.68 -10.35 6.62
N PRO A 64 -26.72 -9.89 7.89
CA PRO A 64 -26.13 -8.62 8.24
C PRO A 64 -24.66 -8.60 7.79
N PRO A 65 -24.17 -7.47 7.26
CA PRO A 65 -22.78 -7.39 6.84
C PRO A 65 -21.87 -7.75 8.03
N PRO A 66 -20.77 -8.47 7.79
CA PRO A 66 -19.88 -8.87 8.87
C PRO A 66 -19.42 -7.65 9.67
N PRO A 67 -19.24 -7.78 11.00
CA PRO A 67 -18.83 -6.68 11.85
C PRO A 67 -17.52 -6.10 11.33
N ARG A 68 -17.51 -4.79 11.11
CA ARG A 68 -16.33 -4.06 10.65
C ARG A 68 -15.44 -3.69 11.83
N VAL A 69 -14.14 -3.58 11.57
CA VAL A 69 -13.19 -3.06 12.55
C VAL A 69 -13.60 -1.65 12.94
N GLU A 70 -13.83 -1.44 14.23
CA GLU A 70 -14.25 -0.15 14.79
C GLU A 70 -13.18 0.93 14.54
N ILE A 71 -13.62 2.14 14.18
CA ILE A 71 -12.76 3.30 14.00
C ILE A 71 -13.17 4.35 15.02
N THR A 72 -12.20 4.89 15.77
CA THR A 72 -12.42 5.96 16.75
C THR A 72 -11.35 7.05 16.66
N SER A 73 -11.62 8.23 17.22
CA SER A 73 -10.64 9.31 17.37
C SER A 73 -10.68 9.79 18.81
N VAL A 74 -9.53 9.81 19.50
CA VAL A 74 -9.42 10.09 20.94
C VAL A 74 -8.35 11.15 21.24
N VAL A 75 -8.21 12.14 20.36
CA VAL A 75 -7.23 13.22 20.51
C VAL A 75 -7.71 14.16 21.64
N PRO A 76 -6.95 14.34 22.73
CA PRO A 76 -7.41 15.12 23.89
C PRO A 76 -7.86 16.54 23.53
N GLY A 77 -9.06 16.92 23.96
CA GLY A 77 -9.63 18.26 23.74
C GLY A 77 -9.88 18.65 22.28
N SER A 78 -9.73 17.72 21.33
CA SER A 78 -9.82 18.03 19.91
C SER A 78 -11.24 17.90 19.39
N SER A 79 -11.72 18.95 18.73
CA SER A 79 -12.98 18.90 18.00
C SER A 79 -12.94 17.95 16.79
N GLU A 80 -11.74 17.57 16.34
CA GLU A 80 -11.53 16.61 15.25
C GLU A 80 -12.05 15.21 15.61
N ASN A 81 -12.30 14.91 16.90
CA ASN A 81 -12.85 13.61 17.28
C ASN A 81 -14.24 13.34 16.69
N ASP A 82 -14.99 14.40 16.38
CA ASP A 82 -16.29 14.31 15.72
C ASP A 82 -16.16 13.67 14.32
N VAL A 83 -16.96 12.62 14.07
CA VAL A 83 -16.97 11.86 12.81
C VAL A 83 -17.24 12.74 11.61
N SER A 84 -18.05 13.81 11.76
CA SER A 84 -18.36 14.76 10.69
C SER A 84 -17.13 15.54 10.19
N LYS A 85 -16.05 15.59 10.99
CA LYS A 85 -14.79 16.26 10.65
C LYS A 85 -13.70 15.32 10.17
N TRP A 86 -13.97 14.03 10.11
CA TRP A 86 -12.96 13.06 9.68
C TRP A 86 -12.60 13.28 8.20
N PRO A 87 -11.35 13.01 7.81
CA PRO A 87 -10.95 13.12 6.42
C PRO A 87 -11.76 12.13 5.56
N ALA A 88 -12.03 12.48 4.31
CA ALA A 88 -12.77 11.62 3.38
C ALA A 88 -12.15 10.22 3.24
N THR A 89 -10.83 10.10 3.42
CA THR A 89 -10.08 8.84 3.40
C THR A 89 -10.38 7.90 4.57
N ALA A 90 -11.13 8.35 5.59
CA ALA A 90 -11.66 7.50 6.65
C ALA A 90 -12.87 6.65 6.17
N SER A 91 -13.55 7.10 5.11
CA SER A 91 -14.67 6.41 4.47
C SER A 91 -14.17 5.64 3.24
N TYR A 92 -14.52 4.35 3.15
CA TYR A 92 -14.12 3.47 2.05
C TYR A 92 -15.08 2.28 1.93
N GLU A 93 -15.11 1.66 0.75
CA GLU A 93 -15.82 0.40 0.51
C GLU A 93 -15.00 -0.78 1.06
N TYR A 94 -15.61 -1.62 1.89
CA TYR A 94 -14.93 -2.81 2.40
C TYR A 94 -14.73 -3.85 1.28
N SER A 95 -13.54 -4.43 1.20
CA SER A 95 -13.24 -5.58 0.34
C SER A 95 -12.56 -6.70 1.10
N ALA A 96 -13.13 -7.91 1.02
CA ALA A 96 -12.57 -9.11 1.63
C ALA A 96 -11.45 -9.76 0.80
N GLN A 97 -11.31 -9.39 -0.48
CA GLN A 97 -10.32 -9.92 -1.40
C GLN A 97 -9.85 -8.84 -2.38
N ASN A 98 -8.79 -9.14 -3.12
CA ASN A 98 -8.37 -8.26 -4.22
C ASN A 98 -9.39 -8.31 -5.36
N CYS A 99 -9.66 -7.15 -5.96
CA CYS A 99 -10.45 -7.04 -7.18
C CYS A 99 -9.65 -6.32 -8.28
N VAL A 100 -10.06 -6.46 -9.53
CA VAL A 100 -9.42 -5.77 -10.64
C VAL A 100 -9.82 -4.29 -10.60
N GLY A 101 -8.84 -3.40 -10.47
CA GLY A 101 -9.05 -1.96 -10.48
C GLY A 101 -8.88 -1.32 -11.85
N GLU A 102 -8.82 0.01 -11.85
CA GLU A 102 -8.70 0.80 -13.06
C GLU A 102 -7.25 1.00 -13.55
N ARG A 103 -7.14 1.55 -14.77
CA ARG A 103 -5.88 2.03 -15.38
C ARG A 103 -4.74 1.00 -15.47
N LEU A 104 -5.07 -0.28 -15.46
CA LEU A 104 -4.17 -1.36 -15.87
C LEU A 104 -3.86 -1.29 -17.37
N THR A 105 -2.62 -1.59 -17.76
CA THR A 105 -2.29 -1.70 -19.19
C THR A 105 -2.99 -2.88 -19.85
N ALA A 106 -3.05 -2.86 -21.19
CA ALA A 106 -3.54 -4.00 -21.97
C ALA A 106 -2.76 -5.30 -21.69
N THR A 107 -1.48 -5.22 -21.34
CA THR A 107 -0.66 -6.39 -20.98
C THR A 107 -1.11 -6.96 -19.64
N ALA A 108 -1.33 -6.11 -18.62
CA ALA A 108 -1.81 -6.53 -17.32
C ALA A 108 -3.21 -7.17 -17.41
N LYS A 109 -4.16 -6.53 -18.12
CA LYS A 109 -5.51 -7.08 -18.34
C LYS A 109 -5.48 -8.47 -18.97
N LYS A 110 -4.72 -8.64 -20.07
CA LYS A 110 -4.55 -9.95 -20.73
C LYS A 110 -3.85 -10.98 -19.83
N SER A 111 -2.92 -10.54 -18.98
CA SER A 111 -2.27 -11.42 -18.00
C SER A 111 -3.27 -11.96 -16.98
N ILE A 112 -4.21 -11.12 -16.54
CA ILE A 112 -5.27 -11.49 -15.58
C ILE A 112 -6.26 -12.44 -16.24
N GLU A 113 -6.75 -12.11 -17.45
CA GLU A 113 -7.67 -12.96 -18.23
C GLU A 113 -7.08 -14.36 -18.48
N GLU A 114 -5.80 -14.43 -18.85
CA GLU A 114 -5.13 -15.71 -19.06
C GLU A 114 -4.90 -16.47 -17.76
N GLY A 115 -4.58 -15.76 -16.67
CA GLY A 115 -4.38 -16.36 -15.36
C GLY A 115 -5.66 -16.89 -14.72
N ALA A 116 -6.81 -16.29 -15.01
CA ALA A 116 -8.11 -16.76 -14.53
C ALA A 116 -8.44 -18.19 -14.99
N LYS A 117 -7.86 -18.63 -16.11
CA LYS A 117 -8.00 -20.00 -16.64
C LYS A 117 -7.15 -21.02 -15.87
N ASN A 118 -6.27 -20.57 -14.99
CA ASN A 118 -5.29 -21.39 -14.30
C ASN A 118 -5.49 -21.36 -12.78
N LYS A 119 -6.66 -21.85 -12.37
CA LYS A 119 -6.97 -22.08 -10.96
C LYS A 119 -6.25 -23.31 -10.45
N ILE A 120 -5.76 -23.23 -9.22
CA ILE A 120 -5.06 -24.33 -8.56
C ILE A 120 -5.72 -24.55 -7.22
N CYS A 121 -6.58 -25.57 -7.20
CA CYS A 121 -7.34 -25.97 -6.03
C CYS A 121 -7.12 -27.46 -5.76
N CYS A 122 -6.99 -27.84 -4.50
CA CYS A 122 -6.84 -29.24 -4.14
C CYS A 122 -8.20 -29.95 -4.09
N SER A 123 -8.18 -31.25 -4.35
CA SER A 123 -9.30 -32.18 -4.18
C SER A 123 -9.16 -33.06 -2.92
N CYS A 124 -8.36 -32.65 -1.93
CA CYS A 124 -8.00 -33.49 -0.78
C CYS A 124 -9.16 -33.85 0.16
N GLY A 125 -10.24 -33.08 0.16
CA GLY A 125 -11.42 -33.32 0.99
C GLY A 125 -11.28 -32.86 2.46
N PRO A 126 -12.40 -32.84 3.20
CA PRO A 126 -12.44 -32.43 4.61
C PRO A 126 -11.50 -33.28 5.49
N GLY A 127 -10.97 -32.69 6.56
CA GLY A 127 -10.10 -33.39 7.51
C GLY A 127 -8.64 -33.57 7.06
N VAL A 128 -8.33 -33.36 5.78
CA VAL A 128 -6.94 -33.43 5.29
C VAL A 128 -6.25 -32.08 5.45
N ASP A 129 -5.14 -32.07 6.18
CA ASP A 129 -4.22 -30.93 6.19
C ASP A 129 -3.29 -30.98 4.97
N CYS A 130 -3.53 -30.08 4.02
CA CYS A 130 -2.72 -29.97 2.81
C CYS A 130 -1.26 -29.60 3.09
N SER A 131 -0.95 -29.05 4.27
CA SER A 131 0.43 -28.67 4.62
C SER A 131 1.37 -29.87 4.77
N THR A 132 0.82 -31.06 5.03
CA THR A 132 1.57 -32.31 5.22
C THR A 132 1.31 -33.33 4.12
N ASN A 133 0.24 -33.17 3.34
CA ASN A 133 -0.10 -34.04 2.21
C ASN A 133 0.75 -33.74 0.96
N LYS A 134 1.81 -34.52 0.74
CA LYS A 134 2.69 -34.39 -0.44
C LYS A 134 1.99 -34.59 -1.79
N ASN A 135 0.83 -35.26 -1.80
CA ASN A 135 0.04 -35.49 -3.01
C ASN A 135 -0.90 -34.33 -3.35
N CYS A 136 -1.12 -33.39 -2.42
CA CYS A 136 -1.95 -32.21 -2.63
C CYS A 136 -1.36 -31.28 -3.71
N GLU A 137 -2.18 -30.82 -4.66
CA GLU A 137 -1.74 -29.87 -5.68
C GLU A 137 -1.25 -28.54 -5.10
N CYS A 138 -1.94 -28.00 -4.09
CA CYS A 138 -1.52 -26.78 -3.40
C CYS A 138 -0.14 -26.97 -2.72
N TYR A 139 0.08 -28.13 -2.10
CA TYR A 139 1.38 -28.47 -1.52
C TYR A 139 2.48 -28.53 -2.59
N LYS A 140 2.20 -29.17 -3.73
CA LYS A 140 3.18 -29.29 -4.82
C LYS A 140 3.59 -27.91 -5.37
N VAL A 141 2.65 -26.98 -5.52
CA VAL A 141 2.98 -25.60 -5.93
C VAL A 141 3.80 -24.87 -4.87
N ALA A 142 3.41 -24.99 -3.60
CA ALA A 142 4.19 -24.45 -2.49
C ALA A 142 5.63 -24.99 -2.55
N ALA A 143 5.81 -26.30 -2.67
CA ALA A 143 7.13 -26.94 -2.78
C ALA A 143 7.95 -26.47 -3.98
N GLU A 144 7.31 -26.22 -5.11
CA GLU A 144 7.95 -25.71 -6.33
C GLU A 144 8.43 -24.25 -6.19
N LEU A 145 7.59 -23.39 -5.60
CA LEU A 145 7.97 -22.02 -5.23
C LEU A 145 9.14 -22.06 -4.25
N MET A 146 9.02 -22.84 -3.17
CA MET A 146 10.08 -23.03 -2.17
C MET A 146 11.41 -23.42 -2.82
N LYS A 147 11.41 -24.40 -3.73
CA LYS A 147 12.60 -24.84 -4.46
C LYS A 147 13.20 -23.74 -5.34
N THR A 148 12.37 -22.86 -5.90
CA THR A 148 12.84 -21.75 -6.75
C THR A 148 13.51 -20.65 -5.94
N TYR A 149 12.99 -20.36 -4.76
CA TYR A 149 13.44 -19.26 -3.89
C TYR A 149 14.61 -19.65 -2.97
N THR A 150 14.88 -20.94 -2.79
CA THR A 150 16.04 -21.42 -2.03
C THR A 150 17.35 -21.12 -2.76
N ILE A 151 18.17 -20.23 -2.19
CA ILE A 151 19.48 -19.85 -2.74
C ILE A 151 20.47 -21.02 -2.59
N LYS A 152 20.92 -21.60 -3.69
CA LYS A 152 22.07 -22.52 -3.69
C LYS A 152 23.35 -21.70 -3.42
N ARG A 153 23.87 -21.70 -2.19
CA ARG A 153 25.24 -21.21 -1.95
C ARG A 153 26.23 -22.22 -2.53
N ARG A 154 27.14 -21.75 -3.40
CA ARG A 154 28.29 -22.54 -3.89
C ARG A 154 29.08 -23.04 -2.67
N GLY A 155 29.36 -24.33 -2.60
CA GLY A 155 30.36 -24.91 -1.70
C GLY A 155 29.86 -25.56 -0.40
N ASN A 156 28.64 -25.29 0.08
CA ASN A 156 28.02 -26.07 1.17
C ASN A 156 26.50 -25.91 1.12
N ARG A 157 25.79 -27.02 0.87
CA ARG A 157 24.31 -27.07 0.95
C ARG A 157 23.90 -26.89 2.41
N LYS A 158 23.69 -25.65 2.87
CA LYS A 158 22.77 -25.46 4.00
C LYS A 158 21.37 -25.54 3.42
N ASP A 159 20.71 -26.67 3.63
CA ASP A 159 19.29 -26.85 3.34
C ASP A 159 18.52 -25.91 4.26
N TYR A 160 18.23 -24.69 3.79
CA TYR A 160 17.21 -23.89 4.43
C TYR A 160 15.88 -24.58 4.13
N LYS A 161 15.34 -25.30 5.12
CA LYS A 161 13.99 -25.86 5.07
C LYS A 161 13.02 -24.69 4.90
N CYS A 162 12.58 -24.49 3.67
CA CYS A 162 11.58 -23.47 3.37
C CYS A 162 10.27 -23.86 4.06
N GLN A 163 9.57 -22.87 4.59
CA GLN A 163 8.47 -23.06 5.51
C GLN A 163 7.16 -22.95 4.73
N THR A 164 6.28 -23.93 4.82
CA THR A 164 4.92 -23.79 4.30
C THR A 164 4.19 -22.77 5.16
N LEU A 165 3.49 -21.81 4.55
CA LEU A 165 2.66 -20.87 5.30
C LEU A 165 1.42 -21.59 5.82
N THR A 166 1.33 -21.71 7.14
CA THR A 166 0.23 -22.36 7.86
C THR A 166 -0.29 -21.50 8.99
N ASP A 167 -1.39 -21.92 9.62
CA ASP A 167 -1.98 -21.31 10.81
C ASP A 167 -1.13 -21.48 12.08
N ARG A 168 -0.09 -22.32 12.03
CA ARG A 168 0.94 -22.43 13.08
C ARG A 168 2.01 -21.34 13.00
N GLY A 169 1.87 -20.41 12.05
CA GLY A 169 2.80 -19.30 11.84
C GLY A 169 4.05 -19.69 11.03
N LEU A 170 4.93 -18.71 10.86
CA LEU A 170 6.23 -18.81 10.19
C LEU A 170 7.35 -18.47 11.17
N LYS A 171 8.42 -19.26 11.19
CA LYS A 171 9.69 -18.82 11.76
C LYS A 171 10.24 -17.65 10.95
N VAL A 172 10.34 -16.50 11.61
CA VAL A 172 10.83 -15.26 11.02
C VAL A 172 12.32 -15.36 10.71
N VAL A 173 12.70 -15.01 9.49
CA VAL A 173 14.10 -14.96 9.05
C VAL A 173 14.39 -13.66 8.30
N LYS A 174 15.66 -13.31 8.15
CA LYS A 174 16.06 -12.07 7.46
C LYS A 174 15.67 -12.11 5.97
N ASP A 175 15.21 -10.97 5.47
CA ASP A 175 14.88 -10.70 4.06
C ASP A 175 13.81 -11.62 3.44
N MET A 176 12.85 -12.12 4.24
CA MET A 176 11.76 -13.00 3.75
C MET A 176 11.02 -12.39 2.56
N TYR A 177 10.72 -11.10 2.59
CA TYR A 177 10.01 -10.40 1.50
C TYR A 177 10.65 -10.62 0.11
N TYR A 178 11.98 -10.60 0.03
CA TYR A 178 12.71 -10.78 -1.23
C TYR A 178 13.01 -12.25 -1.54
N LYS A 179 13.07 -13.10 -0.51
CA LYS A 179 13.60 -14.46 -0.60
C LYS A 179 12.52 -15.54 -0.49
N GLN A 180 11.25 -15.19 -0.32
CA GLN A 180 10.17 -16.16 -0.17
C GLN A 180 8.90 -15.70 -0.88
N MET A 181 8.18 -16.68 -1.42
CA MET A 181 6.84 -16.56 -1.99
C MET A 181 6.11 -17.83 -1.61
N PHE A 182 4.89 -17.69 -1.12
CA PHE A 182 4.10 -18.81 -0.62
C PHE A 182 2.98 -19.18 -1.59
N PHE A 183 2.34 -20.31 -1.30
CA PHE A 183 1.09 -20.73 -1.94
C PHE A 183 0.17 -21.28 -0.86
N ASN A 184 -1.10 -20.88 -0.88
CA ASN A 184 -2.10 -21.24 0.09
C ASN A 184 -3.35 -21.81 -0.58
N CYS A 185 -4.07 -22.65 0.15
CA CYS A 185 -5.36 -23.16 -0.31
C CYS A 185 -6.36 -22.00 -0.42
N GLY A 186 -7.06 -21.94 -1.55
CA GLY A 186 -8.12 -20.98 -1.80
C GLY A 186 -9.48 -21.44 -1.26
N ALA A 187 -10.49 -20.59 -1.48
CA ALA A 187 -11.88 -20.88 -1.10
C ALA A 187 -12.43 -22.09 -1.86
N GLU A 188 -12.08 -22.23 -3.16
CA GLU A 188 -12.51 -23.32 -4.05
C GLU A 188 -11.80 -24.67 -3.77
N CYS A 189 -10.84 -24.72 -2.83
CA CYS A 189 -10.22 -25.98 -2.42
C CYS A 189 -11.18 -26.82 -1.57
N THR A 190 -11.26 -28.13 -1.82
CA THR A 190 -12.15 -29.05 -1.09
C THR A 190 -11.65 -29.46 0.30
N CYS A 191 -10.42 -29.07 0.68
CA CYS A 191 -9.94 -29.28 2.04
C CYS A 191 -10.79 -28.50 3.05
N GLY A 192 -10.96 -29.06 4.25
CA GLY A 192 -11.80 -28.47 5.30
C GLY A 192 -11.23 -27.17 5.87
N PRO A 193 -12.02 -26.44 6.69
CA PRO A 193 -11.58 -25.19 7.33
C PRO A 193 -10.39 -25.41 8.29
N SER A 194 -10.21 -26.61 8.83
CA SER A 194 -9.06 -26.96 9.68
C SER A 194 -7.73 -27.03 8.92
N CYS A 195 -7.73 -27.07 7.58
CA CYS A 195 -6.49 -27.13 6.79
C CYS A 195 -5.55 -25.95 7.11
N GLY A 196 -4.30 -26.24 7.47
CA GLY A 196 -3.34 -25.21 7.85
C GLY A 196 -3.01 -24.27 6.69
N MET A 197 -3.05 -24.77 5.45
CA MET A 197 -2.83 -23.95 4.26
C MET A 197 -3.97 -22.97 3.94
N LYS A 198 -5.11 -22.99 4.66
CA LYS A 198 -6.18 -21.97 4.57
C LYS A 198 -5.94 -20.76 5.48
N VAL A 199 -4.77 -20.62 6.10
CA VAL A 199 -4.45 -19.52 7.04
C VAL A 199 -4.80 -18.11 6.55
N LEU A 200 -4.65 -17.82 5.26
CA LEU A 200 -5.03 -16.50 4.74
C LEU A 200 -6.55 -16.27 4.80
N LEU A 201 -7.38 -17.29 4.51
CA LEU A 201 -8.83 -17.20 4.69
C LEU A 201 -9.19 -17.00 6.17
N LYS A 202 -8.55 -17.77 7.07
CA LYS A 202 -8.75 -17.62 8.52
C LYS A 202 -8.36 -16.23 9.04
N SER A 203 -7.35 -15.60 8.41
CA SER A 203 -6.92 -14.24 8.76
C SER A 203 -7.90 -13.16 8.29
N ASP A 204 -8.72 -13.46 7.27
CA ASP A 204 -9.77 -12.57 6.79
C ASP A 204 -11.04 -12.62 7.68
N GLU A 205 -11.15 -13.63 8.55
CA GLU A 205 -12.29 -13.84 9.45
C GLU A 205 -12.11 -13.09 10.80
N ASN A 206 -13.24 -12.67 11.38
CA ASN A 206 -13.35 -12.09 12.73
C ASN A 206 -12.40 -10.90 12.99
N GLN A 207 -12.16 -10.06 12.00
CA GLN A 207 -11.23 -8.93 12.11
C GLN A 207 -11.66 -7.92 13.19
N ALA A 208 -12.97 -7.69 13.36
CA ALA A 208 -13.52 -6.78 14.37
C ALA A 208 -13.32 -7.27 15.81
N GLU A 209 -13.16 -8.58 16.02
CA GLU A 209 -12.85 -9.18 17.33
C GLU A 209 -11.36 -9.05 17.67
N LYS A 210 -10.50 -8.97 16.65
CA LYS A 210 -9.03 -8.98 16.79
C LYS A 210 -8.40 -7.59 16.78
N PHE A 211 -9.05 -6.61 16.16
CA PHE A 211 -8.47 -5.28 15.91
C PHE A 211 -9.44 -4.14 16.18
N PHE A 212 -8.88 -2.96 16.40
CA PHE A 212 -9.57 -1.68 16.35
C PHE A 212 -8.67 -0.63 15.72
N ILE A 213 -9.25 0.42 15.15
CA ILE A 213 -8.54 1.55 14.57
C ILE A 213 -8.78 2.76 15.46
N GLN A 214 -7.71 3.51 15.74
CA GLN A 214 -7.81 4.69 16.57
C GLN A 214 -6.87 5.80 16.09
N ARG A 215 -7.40 7.02 15.97
CA ARG A 215 -6.58 8.23 15.78
C ARG A 215 -6.26 8.82 17.14
N ARG A 216 -4.97 8.76 17.51
CA ARG A 216 -4.42 9.34 18.75
C ARG A 216 -3.59 10.60 18.50
N ASN A 217 -3.19 10.83 17.25
CA ASN A 217 -2.36 11.95 16.82
C ASN A 217 -2.84 12.41 15.44
N LEU A 218 -3.11 13.71 15.29
CA LEU A 218 -3.64 14.27 14.03
C LEU A 218 -2.61 14.26 12.89
N ASP A 219 -1.31 14.37 13.19
CA ASP A 219 -0.23 14.35 12.20
C ASP A 219 0.08 12.93 11.69
N ILE A 220 -0.25 11.89 12.48
CA ILE A 220 -0.11 10.48 12.09
C ILE A 220 -1.39 9.96 11.44
N GLY A 221 -2.55 10.42 11.93
CA GLY A 221 -3.85 9.94 11.49
C GLY A 221 -4.30 8.68 12.23
N PHE A 222 -5.05 7.84 11.52
CA PHE A 222 -5.61 6.60 12.06
C PHE A 222 -4.58 5.45 12.01
N SER A 223 -4.48 4.72 13.11
CA SER A 223 -3.58 3.57 13.26
C SER A 223 -4.34 2.33 13.74
N VAL A 224 -3.85 1.15 13.40
CA VAL A 224 -4.45 -0.14 13.80
C VAL A 224 -3.81 -0.65 15.08
N PHE A 225 -4.63 -1.12 16.00
CA PHE A 225 -4.23 -1.73 17.26
C PHE A 225 -4.86 -3.12 17.39
N THR A 226 -4.18 -4.03 18.07
CA THR A 226 -4.73 -5.36 18.33
C THR A 226 -5.45 -5.42 19.68
N LYS A 227 -6.52 -6.23 19.77
CA LYS A 227 -7.28 -6.47 21.01
C LYS A 227 -6.69 -7.60 21.85
N GLU A 228 -5.87 -8.46 21.24
CA GLU A 228 -5.28 -9.65 21.85
C GLU A 228 -3.80 -9.76 21.47
N PRO A 229 -2.97 -10.48 22.24
CA PRO A 229 -1.59 -10.71 21.85
C PRO A 229 -1.47 -11.49 20.53
N ILE A 230 -0.50 -11.11 19.68
CA ILE A 230 -0.17 -11.82 18.44
C ILE A 230 1.25 -12.36 18.54
N GLU A 231 1.40 -13.68 18.49
CA GLU A 231 2.72 -14.34 18.59
C GLU A 231 3.56 -14.16 17.32
N GLU A 232 4.89 -14.17 17.48
CA GLU A 232 5.85 -14.07 16.38
C GLU A 232 5.53 -15.11 15.27
N GLY A 233 5.56 -14.67 14.02
CA GLY A 233 5.33 -15.54 12.86
C GLY A 233 3.86 -15.73 12.48
N THR A 234 2.91 -15.32 13.34
CA THR A 234 1.48 -15.42 13.06
C THR A 234 1.08 -14.49 11.93
N VAL A 235 0.17 -14.93 11.06
CA VAL A 235 -0.46 -14.05 10.05
C VAL A 235 -1.37 -13.07 10.77
N VAL A 236 -1.05 -11.78 10.67
CA VAL A 236 -1.82 -10.69 11.28
C VAL A 236 -3.09 -10.46 10.48
N ALA A 237 -2.94 -10.18 9.18
CA ALA A 237 -4.04 -9.90 8.26
C ALA A 237 -3.53 -9.85 6.81
N CYS A 238 -4.46 -9.86 5.86
CA CYS A 238 -4.16 -9.62 4.45
C CYS A 238 -4.49 -8.18 4.05
N LEU A 239 -3.71 -7.59 3.14
CA LEU A 239 -4.08 -6.36 2.44
C LEU A 239 -4.96 -6.71 1.25
N ASN A 240 -6.17 -6.15 1.25
CA ASN A 240 -7.15 -6.34 0.20
C ASN A 240 -7.53 -4.99 -0.42
N GLY A 241 -7.62 -4.94 -1.74
CA GLY A 241 -8.05 -3.75 -2.46
C GLY A 241 -8.06 -3.96 -3.98
N GLU A 242 -7.88 -2.88 -4.71
CA GLU A 242 -7.96 -2.86 -6.16
C GLU A 242 -6.58 -3.05 -6.79
N ILE A 243 -6.44 -4.02 -7.69
CA ILE A 243 -5.23 -4.19 -8.48
C ILE A 243 -5.11 -3.04 -9.48
N CYS A 244 -4.05 -2.24 -9.38
CA CYS A 244 -3.83 -1.08 -10.24
C CYS A 244 -2.42 -1.07 -10.84
N GLY A 245 -2.27 -0.32 -11.94
CA GLY A 245 -1.01 -0.12 -12.63
C GLY A 245 -0.25 1.12 -12.15
N GLU A 246 1.06 1.12 -12.33
CA GLU A 246 2.00 2.19 -11.96
C GLU A 246 1.56 3.60 -12.41
N ARG A 247 0.88 3.73 -13.55
CA ARG A 247 0.40 5.03 -14.02
C ARG A 247 -0.56 5.67 -13.03
N LEU A 248 -1.50 4.92 -12.45
CA LEU A 248 -2.46 5.47 -11.50
C LEU A 248 -1.74 5.94 -10.23
N VAL A 249 -0.86 5.09 -9.68
CA VAL A 249 -0.02 5.39 -8.52
C VAL A 249 0.83 6.65 -8.73
N ASN A 250 1.33 6.87 -9.96
CA ASN A 250 2.17 8.03 -10.26
C ASN A 250 1.38 9.33 -10.53
N THR A 251 0.07 9.25 -10.79
CA THR A 251 -0.74 10.42 -11.14
C THR A 251 -1.71 10.86 -10.05
N ASP A 252 -1.99 10.01 -9.07
CA ASP A 252 -2.94 10.28 -7.99
C ASP A 252 -2.24 10.14 -6.64
N GLU A 253 -2.19 11.23 -5.87
CA GLU A 253 -1.49 11.28 -4.59
C GLU A 253 -2.15 10.39 -3.53
N THR A 254 -3.48 10.31 -3.50
CA THR A 254 -4.19 9.46 -2.55
C THR A 254 -3.95 8.00 -2.89
N VAL A 255 -4.01 7.62 -4.17
CA VAL A 255 -3.66 6.25 -4.59
C VAL A 255 -2.21 5.94 -4.22
N ALA A 256 -1.28 6.89 -4.38
CA ALA A 256 0.11 6.68 -4.02
C ALA A 256 0.33 6.43 -2.51
N GLU A 257 -0.45 7.08 -1.65
CA GLU A 257 -0.39 6.91 -0.19
C GLU A 257 -1.00 5.58 0.28
N TYR A 258 -2.01 5.08 -0.44
CA TYR A 258 -2.78 3.89 -0.07
C TYR A 258 -2.47 2.67 -0.95
N SER A 259 -1.38 2.69 -1.71
CA SER A 259 -0.97 1.58 -2.58
C SER A 259 0.28 0.86 -2.09
N MET A 260 0.26 -0.47 -2.15
CA MET A 260 1.44 -1.30 -1.90
C MET A 260 1.78 -2.16 -3.13
N THR A 261 3.04 -2.15 -3.54
CA THR A 261 3.49 -2.87 -4.74
C THR A 261 3.39 -4.39 -4.55
N LEU A 262 2.70 -5.03 -5.48
CA LEU A 262 2.47 -6.47 -5.56
C LEU A 262 3.58 -7.16 -6.36
N ILE A 263 3.92 -6.57 -7.52
CA ILE A 263 4.93 -7.03 -8.46
C ILE A 263 5.72 -5.81 -8.95
N ASP A 264 7.06 -5.90 -8.88
CA ASP A 264 8.00 -4.84 -9.29
C ASP A 264 8.93 -5.31 -10.44
N GLU A 265 9.75 -4.41 -10.95
CA GLU A 265 10.81 -4.71 -11.91
C GLU A 265 11.81 -5.74 -11.35
N ASN A 266 12.19 -6.73 -12.17
CA ASN A 266 13.14 -7.79 -11.80
C ASN A 266 12.73 -8.63 -10.59
N ASP A 267 11.42 -8.77 -10.36
CA ASP A 267 10.91 -9.63 -9.29
C ASP A 267 11.49 -11.04 -9.36
N MET A 268 11.86 -11.60 -8.21
CA MET A 268 12.34 -12.99 -8.13
C MET A 268 11.30 -14.00 -8.59
N LEU A 269 10.01 -13.62 -8.59
CA LEU A 269 8.92 -14.40 -9.13
C LEU A 269 9.17 -14.81 -10.59
N LEU A 270 9.86 -13.99 -11.39
CA LEU A 270 10.26 -14.35 -12.77
C LEU A 270 11.01 -15.69 -12.86
N LYS A 271 11.80 -16.05 -11.84
CA LYS A 271 12.51 -17.34 -11.81
C LYS A 271 11.54 -18.51 -11.72
N PHE A 272 10.46 -18.36 -10.96
CA PHE A 272 9.42 -19.38 -10.83
C PHE A 272 8.62 -19.47 -12.11
N ILE A 273 8.12 -18.32 -12.59
CA ILE A 273 7.34 -18.21 -13.84
C ILE A 273 8.09 -18.83 -15.02
N SER A 274 9.41 -18.65 -15.10
CA SER A 274 10.22 -19.16 -16.21
C SER A 274 10.46 -20.67 -16.15
N LYS A 275 10.42 -21.29 -14.97
CA LYS A 275 10.75 -22.71 -14.77
C LYS A 275 9.52 -23.60 -14.64
N THR A 276 8.43 -23.07 -14.11
CA THR A 276 7.23 -23.88 -13.84
C THR A 276 6.59 -24.36 -15.13
N ASN A 277 6.11 -25.60 -15.15
CA ASN A 277 5.30 -26.15 -16.23
C ASN A 277 3.80 -25.88 -16.03
N ARG A 278 3.41 -25.28 -14.90
CA ARG A 278 2.00 -25.02 -14.54
C ARG A 278 1.40 -23.82 -15.25
N LEU A 279 2.22 -23.00 -15.92
CA LEU A 279 1.78 -21.82 -16.65
C LEU A 279 1.90 -22.06 -18.16
N GLY A 280 0.85 -21.70 -18.89
CA GLY A 280 0.86 -21.66 -20.35
C GLY A 280 1.86 -20.64 -20.91
N ASN A 281 2.28 -20.84 -22.16
CA ASN A 281 3.26 -19.97 -22.82
C ASN A 281 2.83 -18.51 -22.88
N GLN A 282 1.52 -18.24 -23.08
CA GLN A 282 0.99 -16.89 -23.13
C GLN A 282 1.04 -16.20 -21.77
N GLN A 283 0.61 -16.88 -20.71
CA GLN A 283 0.69 -16.34 -19.34
C GLN A 283 2.12 -15.99 -18.96
N LYS A 284 3.09 -16.89 -19.25
CA LYS A 284 4.52 -16.62 -19.05
C LYS A 284 5.00 -15.39 -19.83
N LYS A 285 4.55 -15.22 -21.07
CA LYS A 285 4.90 -14.08 -21.92
C LYS A 285 4.39 -12.77 -21.32
N TYR A 286 3.17 -12.74 -20.78
CA TYR A 286 2.63 -11.53 -20.15
C TYR A 286 3.37 -11.19 -18.85
N PHE A 287 3.59 -12.15 -17.94
CA PHE A 287 4.39 -11.94 -16.74
C PHE A 287 5.80 -11.42 -17.05
N LYS A 288 6.47 -11.99 -18.06
CA LYS A 288 7.78 -11.50 -18.51
C LYS A 288 7.71 -10.05 -18.97
N LYS A 289 6.68 -9.66 -19.73
CA LYS A 289 6.52 -8.27 -20.17
C LYS A 289 6.29 -7.30 -19.02
N LEU A 290 5.54 -7.70 -17.99
CA LEU A 290 5.27 -6.86 -16.82
C LEU A 290 6.53 -6.63 -15.98
N MET A 291 7.32 -7.68 -15.72
CA MET A 291 8.44 -7.65 -14.78
C MET A 291 9.84 -7.43 -15.42
N SER A 292 9.99 -7.53 -16.74
CA SER A 292 11.31 -7.38 -17.39
C SER A 292 11.66 -5.90 -17.55
N LYS A 293 12.88 -5.53 -17.17
CA LYS A 293 13.47 -4.22 -17.50
C LYS A 293 13.44 -4.00 -19.02
N GLY A 294 12.86 -2.89 -19.45
CA GLY A 294 12.94 -2.48 -20.84
C GLY A 294 14.37 -2.15 -21.23
N THR A 295 15.01 -2.98 -22.04
CA THR A 295 16.26 -2.61 -22.73
C THR A 295 15.89 -1.84 -24.02
N GLY A 296 15.52 -0.56 -23.88
CA GLY A 296 15.25 0.35 -25.01
C GLY A 296 13.99 1.22 -24.88
N LYS A 297 13.78 2.12 -25.86
CA LYS A 297 12.70 3.13 -25.94
C LYS A 297 11.27 2.57 -26.06
N LYS A 298 11.10 1.24 -26.08
CA LYS A 298 9.82 0.53 -26.23
C LYS A 298 9.78 -0.76 -25.40
N MET A 299 9.65 -0.62 -24.08
CA MET A 299 9.01 -1.61 -23.21
C MET A 299 8.60 -0.89 -21.93
N SER A 300 7.29 -0.79 -21.66
CA SER A 300 6.79 -0.25 -20.39
C SER A 300 6.98 -1.31 -19.31
N THR A 301 7.89 -1.07 -18.37
CA THR A 301 7.79 -1.71 -17.05
C THR A 301 6.49 -1.23 -16.44
N GLU A 302 5.66 -2.14 -15.94
CA GLU A 302 4.45 -1.79 -15.19
C GLU A 302 4.58 -2.45 -13.82
N CYS A 303 4.87 -1.64 -12.81
CA CYS A 303 4.68 -2.08 -11.44
C CYS A 303 3.18 -2.29 -11.20
N ILE A 304 2.81 -3.44 -10.66
CA ILE A 304 1.43 -3.73 -10.28
C ILE A 304 1.33 -3.56 -8.76
N SER A 305 0.31 -2.85 -8.30
CA SER A 305 0.08 -2.56 -6.89
C SER A 305 -1.34 -2.94 -6.47
N VAL A 306 -1.55 -3.09 -5.16
CA VAL A 306 -2.86 -3.13 -4.53
C VAL A 306 -3.15 -1.73 -3.99
N ASN A 307 -4.14 -1.05 -4.56
CA ASN A 307 -4.67 0.23 -4.14
C ASN A 307 -5.82 0.03 -3.15
N THR A 308 -5.76 0.69 -2.00
CA THR A 308 -6.79 0.60 -0.96
C THR A 308 -7.49 1.93 -0.67
N ALA A 309 -7.29 2.94 -1.53
CA ALA A 309 -7.82 4.28 -1.31
C ALA A 309 -9.35 4.29 -1.18
N GLN A 310 -10.04 3.73 -2.17
CA GLN A 310 -11.51 3.72 -2.25
C GLN A 310 -12.12 2.40 -1.81
N LYS A 311 -11.47 1.28 -2.14
CA LYS A 311 -11.93 -0.06 -1.80
C LYS A 311 -10.81 -0.88 -1.17
N GLY A 312 -11.04 -1.38 0.03
CA GLY A 312 -10.06 -2.19 0.75
C GLY A 312 -10.51 -2.66 2.13
N ASN A 313 -9.58 -3.06 3.00
CA ASN A 313 -9.89 -3.46 4.37
C ASN A 313 -9.11 -2.62 5.40
N PHE A 314 -9.31 -2.93 6.69
CA PHE A 314 -8.72 -2.18 7.81
C PHE A 314 -7.19 -2.06 7.76
N THR A 315 -6.50 -2.98 7.09
CA THR A 315 -5.04 -2.96 7.00
C THR A 315 -4.47 -1.76 6.23
N ARG A 316 -5.31 -1.03 5.49
CA ARG A 316 -4.96 0.27 4.90
C ARG A 316 -4.55 1.34 5.93
N PHE A 317 -4.90 1.15 7.20
CA PHE A 317 -4.56 2.04 8.32
C PHE A 317 -3.31 1.58 9.10
N LEU A 318 -2.61 0.53 8.65
CA LEU A 318 -1.34 0.13 9.28
C LEU A 318 -0.31 1.24 9.08
N SER A 319 0.14 1.84 10.18
CA SER A 319 1.09 2.95 10.15
C SER A 319 2.53 2.48 10.00
N HIS A 320 3.39 3.41 9.57
CA HIS A 320 4.82 3.14 9.47
C HIS A 320 5.51 3.16 10.83
N CYS A 321 6.43 2.20 11.06
CA CYS A 321 7.49 2.32 12.05
C CYS A 321 8.85 1.98 11.45
N CYS A 322 9.89 2.75 11.79
CA CYS A 322 11.27 2.46 11.38
C CYS A 322 11.85 1.19 12.03
N ARG A 323 11.23 0.71 13.11
CA ARG A 323 11.47 -0.60 13.72
C ARG A 323 10.12 -1.32 13.91
N PRO A 324 9.53 -1.83 12.83
CA PRO A 324 8.17 -2.36 12.86
C PRO A 324 8.08 -3.69 13.60
N ASN A 325 6.88 -4.01 14.08
CA ASN A 325 6.55 -5.28 14.72
C ASN A 325 5.83 -6.27 13.79
N SER A 326 5.60 -5.88 12.54
CA SER A 326 5.12 -6.77 11.49
C SER A 326 5.85 -6.52 10.15
N MET A 327 5.78 -7.50 9.24
CA MET A 327 6.33 -7.39 7.89
C MET A 327 5.36 -7.93 6.85
N VAL A 328 5.40 -7.34 5.65
CA VAL A 328 4.63 -7.79 4.50
C VAL A 328 5.34 -8.96 3.80
N LEU A 329 4.55 -9.94 3.35
CA LEU A 329 4.94 -11.07 2.52
C LEU A 329 3.89 -11.32 1.42
N ARG A 330 4.21 -12.23 0.49
CA ARG A 330 3.35 -12.53 -0.67
C ARG A 330 3.04 -14.02 -0.75
N SER A 331 1.79 -14.33 -1.04
CA SER A 331 1.35 -15.69 -1.30
C SER A 331 0.38 -15.73 -2.47
N TYR A 332 0.45 -16.76 -3.28
CA TYR A 332 -0.64 -17.12 -4.17
C TYR A 332 -1.76 -17.81 -3.39
N GLN A 333 -3.01 -17.55 -3.75
CA GLN A 333 -4.18 -18.20 -3.16
C GLN A 333 -5.14 -18.67 -4.25
N GLY A 334 -5.32 -19.99 -4.41
CA GLY A 334 -6.30 -20.56 -5.33
C GLY A 334 -5.98 -20.45 -6.83
N GLY A 335 -4.81 -19.96 -7.22
CA GLY A 335 -4.40 -19.84 -8.62
C GLY A 335 -3.04 -19.18 -8.79
N LEU A 336 -2.64 -18.94 -10.04
CA LEU A 336 -1.36 -18.29 -10.39
C LEU A 336 -1.53 -17.00 -11.22
N SER A 337 -2.71 -16.38 -11.18
CA SER A 337 -2.94 -15.04 -11.71
C SER A 337 -2.31 -13.98 -10.82
N ILE A 338 -2.07 -12.79 -11.37
CA ILE A 338 -1.67 -11.60 -10.59
C ILE A 338 -2.69 -11.30 -9.50
N THR A 339 -3.99 -11.47 -9.80
CA THR A 339 -5.09 -11.27 -8.85
C THR A 339 -5.11 -12.30 -7.72
N ASP A 340 -4.49 -13.46 -7.93
CA ASP A 340 -4.40 -14.52 -6.91
C ASP A 340 -3.22 -14.27 -5.95
N ILE A 341 -2.38 -13.25 -6.19
CA ILE A 341 -1.34 -12.85 -5.23
C ILE A 341 -1.98 -12.00 -4.14
N ARG A 342 -1.90 -12.49 -2.91
CA ARG A 342 -2.27 -11.78 -1.68
C ARG A 342 -1.00 -11.18 -1.06
N LEU A 343 -1.09 -9.93 -0.64
CA LEU A 343 -0.16 -9.35 0.33
C LEU A 343 -0.71 -9.66 1.71
N PHE A 344 0.14 -10.19 2.59
CA PHE A 344 -0.23 -10.48 3.97
C PHE A 344 0.88 -10.06 4.92
N PHE A 345 0.49 -9.77 6.15
CA PHE A 345 1.41 -9.34 7.20
C PHE A 345 1.63 -10.48 8.18
N ILE A 346 2.87 -10.66 8.62
CA ILE A 346 3.20 -11.52 9.77
C ILE A 346 3.79 -10.69 10.89
N ALA A 347 3.56 -11.11 12.13
CA ALA A 347 4.23 -10.54 13.30
C ALA A 347 5.73 -10.92 13.27
N THR A 348 6.62 -9.95 13.50
CA THR A 348 8.09 -10.16 13.52
C THR A 348 8.65 -10.37 14.92
N ARG A 349 7.79 -10.19 15.92
CA ARG A 349 7.94 -10.50 17.34
C ARG A 349 6.53 -10.64 17.91
N ARG A 350 6.41 -11.01 19.17
CA ARG A 350 5.14 -10.87 19.90
C ARG A 350 4.66 -9.41 19.90
N ILE A 351 3.39 -9.19 19.59
CA ILE A 351 2.69 -7.90 19.64
C ILE A 351 1.69 -7.98 20.80
N GLU A 352 1.74 -7.06 21.75
CA GLU A 352 0.88 -7.12 22.93
C GLU A 352 -0.54 -6.58 22.64
N ALA A 353 -1.51 -6.99 23.45
CA ALA A 353 -2.86 -6.40 23.41
C ALA A 353 -2.79 -4.88 23.64
N GLY A 354 -3.52 -4.12 22.83
CA GLY A 354 -3.51 -2.66 22.82
C GLY A 354 -2.31 -2.03 22.12
N GLU A 355 -1.34 -2.83 21.65
CA GLU A 355 -0.19 -2.33 20.89
C GLU A 355 -0.56 -2.01 19.44
N GLU A 356 0.08 -0.99 18.88
CA GLU A 356 -0.07 -0.61 17.48
C GLU A 356 0.60 -1.64 16.55
N VAL A 357 -0.11 -2.09 15.53
CA VAL A 357 0.49 -2.93 14.48
C VAL A 357 1.12 -2.02 13.42
N THR A 358 2.43 -2.16 13.23
CA THR A 358 3.22 -1.26 12.37
C THR A 358 4.03 -2.01 11.33
N ILE A 359 4.27 -1.37 10.19
CA ILE A 359 5.02 -1.92 9.05
C ILE A 359 6.14 -0.97 8.60
N ASP A 360 7.10 -1.48 7.81
CA ASP A 360 8.00 -0.61 7.06
C ASP A 360 7.38 -0.28 5.70
N TYR A 361 7.12 1.00 5.41
CA TYR A 361 6.61 1.46 4.10
C TYR A 361 7.64 1.34 2.98
N GLY A 362 8.89 1.00 3.30
CA GLY A 362 9.98 0.87 2.33
C GLY A 362 10.69 2.19 2.09
N ALA A 363 11.98 2.11 1.72
CA ALA A 363 12.82 3.31 1.66
C ALA A 363 12.50 4.26 0.50
N ALA A 364 11.85 3.80 -0.57
CA ALA A 364 11.38 4.68 -1.63
C ALA A 364 10.28 5.62 -1.13
N TYR A 365 9.21 5.02 -0.58
CA TYR A 365 8.12 5.77 0.05
C TYR A 365 8.67 6.71 1.13
N LYS A 366 9.56 6.23 2.00
CA LYS A 366 10.14 7.08 3.06
C LYS A 366 10.89 8.28 2.51
N LYS A 367 11.71 8.08 1.47
CA LYS A 367 12.47 9.15 0.83
C LYS A 367 11.58 10.21 0.18
N GLU A 368 10.44 9.79 -0.36
CA GLU A 368 9.59 10.62 -1.21
C GLU A 368 8.45 11.28 -0.45
N ARG A 369 7.89 10.58 0.54
CA ARG A 369 6.64 10.94 1.22
C ARG A 369 6.72 10.96 2.74
N LEU A 370 7.77 10.38 3.35
CA LEU A 370 7.94 10.34 4.81
C LEU A 370 9.26 10.95 5.29
N VAL A 371 9.55 12.16 4.81
CA VAL A 371 10.80 12.89 5.14
C VAL A 371 10.94 13.08 6.66
N ASN A 372 9.83 13.36 7.35
CA ASN A 372 9.79 13.55 8.80
C ASN A 372 8.97 12.45 9.47
N CYS A 373 9.61 11.32 9.77
CA CYS A 373 8.92 10.20 10.42
C CYS A 373 8.55 10.51 11.89
N LEU A 374 7.29 10.27 12.25
CA LEU A 374 6.72 10.46 13.58
C LEU A 374 6.56 9.16 14.38
N CYS A 375 7.10 8.03 13.91
CA CYS A 375 6.99 6.77 14.66
C CYS A 375 7.75 6.85 16.00
N GLY A 376 7.31 6.06 16.99
CA GLY A 376 7.91 6.05 18.33
C GLY A 376 9.43 5.84 18.34
N HIS A 377 9.96 5.00 17.44
CA HIS A 377 11.39 4.81 17.28
C HIS A 377 12.14 6.09 16.90
N CYS A 378 11.64 6.83 15.89
CA CYS A 378 12.27 8.07 15.44
C CYS A 378 12.12 9.20 16.47
N LEU A 379 10.98 9.29 17.14
CA LEU A 379 10.76 10.27 18.20
C LEU A 379 11.69 10.05 19.40
N SER A 380 11.96 8.79 19.77
CA SER A 380 12.89 8.46 20.87
C SER A 380 14.33 8.90 20.63
N LYS A 381 14.73 9.07 19.36
CA LYS A 381 16.08 9.49 18.95
C LYS A 381 16.26 11.00 18.85
N LYS A 382 15.18 11.79 18.84
CA LYS A 382 15.29 13.24 18.79
C LYS A 382 15.87 13.73 20.13
N PRO A 383 16.90 14.59 20.14
CA PRO A 383 17.40 15.15 21.38
C PRO A 383 16.24 15.87 22.07
N ARG A 384 15.93 15.48 23.30
CA ARG A 384 15.01 16.25 24.14
C ARG A 384 15.65 17.63 24.25
N LYS A 385 15.03 18.66 23.67
CA LYS A 385 15.31 20.03 24.12
C LYS A 385 14.94 20.00 25.59
N ALA A 386 15.94 20.06 26.48
CA ALA A 386 15.68 20.23 27.89
C ALA A 386 14.70 21.40 28.03
N PRO A 387 13.67 21.30 28.88
CA PRO A 387 12.89 22.48 29.21
C PRO A 387 13.90 23.54 29.63
N ARG A 388 13.91 24.69 28.95
CA ARG A 388 14.51 25.87 29.58
C ARG A 388 13.78 25.99 30.90
N GLN A 389 14.45 25.70 32.00
CA GLN A 389 14.03 26.17 33.30
C GLN A 389 13.91 27.68 33.14
N SER A 390 12.69 28.15 32.93
CA SER A 390 12.37 29.52 33.29
C SER A 390 12.61 29.57 34.78
N ASN A 391 13.77 30.09 35.18
CA ASN A 391 13.93 30.65 36.51
C ASN A 391 12.94 31.81 36.59
N GLN A 392 11.69 31.50 36.92
CA GLN A 392 10.83 32.44 37.61
C GLN A 392 11.12 32.23 39.09
N PRO A 393 11.67 33.23 39.78
CA PRO A 393 11.82 33.14 41.23
C PRO A 393 10.43 33.07 41.86
N ALA A 394 10.31 32.28 42.92
CA ALA A 394 9.12 32.20 43.75
C ALA A 394 8.71 33.61 44.20
N SER A 395 7.42 33.93 44.08
CA SER A 395 6.83 35.14 44.64
C SER A 395 7.00 35.11 46.15
N GLN A 396 7.96 35.90 46.66
CA GLN A 396 8.08 36.18 48.08
C GLN A 396 7.09 37.28 48.44
N VAL A 397 6.29 36.98 49.46
CA VAL A 397 5.35 37.87 50.12
C VAL A 397 6.12 39.03 50.73
N ALA A 398 5.59 40.24 50.58
CA ALA A 398 6.17 41.48 51.06
C ALA A 398 6.39 41.49 52.58
N VAL A 399 7.56 41.99 53.00
CA VAL A 399 7.73 42.75 54.24
C VAL A 399 8.55 43.99 53.87
N GLU A 400 8.05 45.15 54.26
CA GLU A 400 8.58 46.50 54.00
C GLU A 400 9.96 46.71 54.63
N GLU A 401 10.84 47.49 53.98
CA GLU A 401 11.19 48.85 54.44
C GLU A 401 12.37 49.48 53.66
N GLN A 402 12.14 50.75 53.32
CA GLN A 402 13.08 51.88 53.21
C GLN A 402 13.94 52.11 51.97
N GLU A 403 13.89 53.39 51.59
CA GLU A 403 14.30 54.06 50.36
C GLU A 403 15.81 54.26 50.25
N ARG A 404 16.29 54.42 49.01
CA ARG A 404 17.05 55.61 48.58
C ARG A 404 17.27 55.62 47.06
N ASP A 405 16.86 56.74 46.47
CA ASP A 405 17.08 57.15 45.09
C ASP A 405 18.56 57.13 44.67
N VAL A 406 18.85 56.79 43.40
CA VAL A 406 19.61 57.67 42.49
C VAL A 406 19.21 57.37 41.02
N ASP A 407 18.82 58.45 40.35
CA ASP A 407 18.51 58.66 38.94
C ASP A 407 19.70 58.39 37.98
N TYR A 408 19.45 57.80 36.80
CA TYR A 408 19.90 58.38 35.50
C TYR A 408 19.36 57.64 34.27
N GLN A 409 19.13 58.45 33.23
CA GLN A 409 18.24 58.27 32.08
C GLN A 409 18.75 57.43 30.90
N GLU A 410 17.76 57.00 30.10
CA GLU A 410 17.74 56.40 28.76
C GLU A 410 18.56 57.18 27.69
N PRO A 411 18.90 56.55 26.55
CA PRO A 411 18.05 56.85 25.39
C PRO A 411 17.75 55.69 24.42
N GLN A 412 16.65 55.93 23.72
CA GLN A 412 15.84 55.12 22.83
C GLN A 412 16.40 54.94 21.40
N ASN A 413 15.66 54.13 20.64
CA ASN A 413 15.46 54.10 19.18
C ASN A 413 16.36 53.17 18.36
N ALA A 414 15.89 52.42 17.34
CA ALA A 414 14.57 52.25 16.75
C ALA A 414 14.52 51.01 15.80
N ARG A 415 13.30 50.48 15.63
CA ARG A 415 12.63 50.04 14.38
C ARG A 415 13.22 48.96 13.43
N ASN A 416 12.36 47.93 13.28
CA ASN A 416 11.68 47.45 12.05
C ASN A 416 12.28 46.33 11.17
N GLN A 417 11.49 45.23 11.13
CA GLN A 417 10.87 44.54 9.97
C GLN A 417 11.66 44.38 8.66
N ALA A 418 11.71 43.15 8.13
CA ALA A 418 10.83 42.69 7.03
C ALA A 418 11.34 41.41 6.35
N GLU A 419 10.38 40.62 5.87
CA GLU A 419 10.51 39.36 5.12
C GLU A 419 11.12 39.54 3.72
N SER A 420 11.68 38.48 3.13
CA SER A 420 11.42 38.18 1.72
C SER A 420 11.61 36.71 1.35
N ARG A 421 10.75 36.31 0.42
CA ARG A 421 10.34 34.97 -0.01
C ARG A 421 11.08 34.64 -1.31
N SER A 422 11.74 33.48 -1.40
CA SER A 422 12.38 33.01 -2.65
C SER A 422 11.68 31.77 -3.19
N THR A 423 11.03 31.92 -4.34
CA THR A 423 10.43 30.87 -5.16
C THR A 423 11.50 30.19 -6.01
N ARG A 424 11.59 28.86 -5.96
CA ARG A 424 12.41 28.06 -6.88
C ARG A 424 11.57 26.99 -7.55
N THR A 425 11.41 27.15 -8.86
CA THR A 425 10.77 26.26 -9.82
C THR A 425 11.47 24.89 -9.87
N ARG A 426 10.72 23.80 -9.69
CA ARG A 426 11.22 22.42 -9.76
C ARG A 426 11.19 21.89 -11.20
N LYS A 427 12.37 21.49 -11.70
CA LYS A 427 12.55 20.71 -12.94
C LYS A 427 12.05 19.27 -12.74
N ARG A 428 11.39 18.73 -13.77
CA ARG A 428 10.97 17.33 -13.94
C ARG A 428 12.06 16.32 -13.57
N SER A 429 11.74 15.37 -12.69
CA SER A 429 12.60 14.22 -12.32
C SER A 429 11.99 12.87 -12.76
N LYS A 430 12.89 11.94 -13.10
CA LYS A 430 12.73 10.59 -13.67
C LYS A 430 12.20 9.55 -12.63
N PRO A 431 11.75 8.33 -13.07
CA PRO A 431 10.86 7.46 -12.29
C PRO A 431 11.50 6.76 -11.08
N MET A 432 10.63 6.44 -10.11
CA MET A 432 10.88 6.05 -8.73
C MET A 432 11.14 4.54 -8.59
N ARG A 433 12.02 4.17 -7.66
CA ARG A 433 12.51 2.79 -7.45
C ARG A 433 12.37 2.43 -5.98
N SER A 434 11.78 1.26 -5.70
CA SER A 434 11.76 0.66 -4.36
C SER A 434 13.20 0.53 -3.80
N SER A 435 13.36 0.83 -2.50
CA SER A 435 14.62 0.67 -1.76
C SER A 435 14.30 0.02 -0.40
N PRO A 436 15.23 -0.76 0.18
CA PRO A 436 14.94 -1.74 1.24
C PRO A 436 14.73 -1.15 2.66
N PRO A 437 14.14 -1.92 3.59
CA PRO A 437 14.17 -1.66 5.03
C PRO A 437 15.60 -1.59 5.60
N ILE A 438 15.83 -0.69 6.54
CA ILE A 438 17.12 -0.55 7.26
C ILE A 438 17.20 -1.62 8.35
N GLN A 439 18.32 -2.35 8.41
CA GLN A 439 18.59 -3.35 9.43
C GLN A 439 19.02 -2.72 10.76
N ASN A 440 18.62 -3.39 11.85
CA ASN A 440 19.21 -3.24 13.18
C ASN A 440 20.69 -3.65 13.14
N ASN A 441 21.59 -2.71 13.45
CA ASN A 441 22.94 -3.01 13.90
C ASN A 441 23.04 -2.55 15.35
N GLU A 442 23.25 -3.48 16.27
CA GLU A 442 23.92 -3.19 17.54
C GLU A 442 25.08 -4.19 17.70
N ASP A 443 26.20 -3.61 18.14
CA ASP A 443 27.41 -4.20 18.72
C ASP A 443 28.28 -5.17 17.91
N GLN A 444 29.35 -4.60 17.32
CA GLN A 444 30.73 -5.03 17.58
C GLN A 444 31.71 -3.85 17.42
N LEU A 445 31.97 -3.13 18.51
CA LEU A 445 33.21 -2.38 18.68
C LEU A 445 34.23 -3.32 19.37
N SER A 446 34.82 -4.22 18.59
CA SER A 446 36.03 -4.93 19.02
C SER A 446 37.25 -4.28 18.37
N ARG A 447 38.09 -3.70 19.23
CA ARG A 447 39.42 -3.18 18.92
C ARG A 447 40.23 -4.24 18.17
N LYS A 448 40.75 -3.92 16.99
CA LYS A 448 42.03 -4.44 16.45
C LYS A 448 42.45 -3.62 15.23
N LYS A 449 43.26 -2.57 15.45
CA LYS A 449 44.10 -1.99 14.41
C LYS A 449 45.51 -2.58 14.54
N LYS A 450 45.82 -3.39 13.54
CA LYS A 450 47.12 -3.69 12.90
C LYS A 450 48.37 -3.13 13.59
N ARG A 451 49.24 -4.04 14.04
CA ARG A 451 50.70 -3.85 14.02
C ARG A 451 51.21 -4.30 12.65
N SER A 452 51.92 -3.42 11.97
CA SER A 452 52.75 -3.70 10.80
C SER A 452 53.95 -4.54 11.23
N THR A 453 54.26 -5.58 10.47
CA THR A 453 55.55 -6.26 10.51
C THR A 453 56.25 -5.96 9.20
N ASP A 454 57.19 -5.02 9.26
CA ASP A 454 58.31 -4.97 8.34
C ASP A 454 59.32 -6.03 8.77
N THR A 455 59.75 -6.81 7.79
CA THR A 455 60.94 -7.65 7.79
C THR A 455 62.20 -6.79 7.87
N LEU A 456 63.16 -7.15 8.73
CA LEU A 456 64.59 -7.33 8.39
C LEU A 456 65.44 -7.69 9.62
N ASP A 457 66.27 -8.71 9.39
CA ASP A 457 67.65 -8.93 9.85
C ASP A 457 68.03 -9.27 11.32
N GLN A 458 68.60 -10.49 11.38
CA GLN A 458 69.95 -10.85 11.86
C GLN A 458 70.26 -10.95 13.37
N ASN A 459 70.88 -12.11 13.65
CA ASN A 459 71.62 -12.59 14.82
C ASN A 459 70.83 -13.16 15.99
#